data_AF-A0AAW0X7J4-F1
#
_entry.id   AF-A0AAW0X7J4-F1
#
_cell.length_a   1.000
_cell.length_b   1.000
_cell.length_c   1.000
_cell.angle_alpha   90.00
_cell.angle_beta   90.00
_cell.angle_gamma   90.00
#
_symmetry.space_group_name_H-M   'P 1'
#
loop_
_entity.id
_entity.type
_entity.pdbx_description
1 polymer ?
#
loop_
_entity_poly.entity_id
_entity_poly.type
_entity_poly.pdbx_seq_one_letter_code
_entity_poly.pdbx_strand_id
1 'polypeptide(L)'
;GELPTTDDTSIAEMDRLCKYIYVRDNTDRLRTRAVLCHIYHMSLHDKWYEARDLMLMAHLQETIHHSDLPTQILYNRTMVQLGLCAFRHGNIKDSHNALLDIQSGGRAKELLAQGLLPQRQHERTTEQEKQEKQRQIPFHQHINLEMLECVYLVSAMLIEIPYMAAHEFDARRRMISKSFHHQLKNSERQSLVGPPESMREHVVAASKAMRNGNWKQCRNLLLNDKMNAKVWDLFHEADRVRKMLGGKIQEESLRTYLFTYSHVYDSISLIKLSEMFELPHSTVHAIISKMIINEEIMASLDEPTSCLVMHRTEPSSLQSLSLQLADKLYNLVENNERVLDQKPFFTRGMQGGGYRDRREKGNWSDRRDRRDRDNQNIHRRDRD
;
A
#
# COMPACT_ATOMS: atom_id res chain seq x y z
N GLY A 1 -6.96 22.86 -23.46
CA GLY A 1 -7.32 24.06 -24.24
C GLY A 1 -7.44 25.19 -23.26
N GLU A 2 -6.62 26.22 -23.39
CA GLU A 2 -6.62 27.37 -22.49
C GLU A 2 -7.86 28.23 -22.77
N LEU A 3 -8.69 28.43 -21.74
CA LEU A 3 -9.87 29.28 -21.80
C LEU A 3 -9.47 30.75 -21.53
N PRO A 4 -10.19 31.73 -22.12
CA PRO A 4 -9.92 33.16 -21.96
C PRO A 4 -10.09 33.64 -20.51
N THR A 5 -9.31 34.64 -20.13
CA THR A 5 -9.12 35.19 -18.77
C THR A 5 -10.31 35.99 -18.20
N THR A 6 -11.52 35.83 -18.75
CA THR A 6 -12.72 36.60 -18.36
C THR A 6 -13.82 35.80 -17.69
N ASP A 7 -13.70 34.48 -17.62
CA ASP A 7 -14.66 33.65 -16.89
C ASP A 7 -14.09 33.31 -15.50
N ASP A 8 -14.88 33.55 -14.45
CA ASP A 8 -14.58 33.08 -13.09
C ASP A 8 -14.39 31.55 -13.16
N THR A 9 -13.13 31.12 -13.18
CA THR A 9 -12.83 29.69 -13.25
C THR A 9 -13.46 28.98 -12.05
N SER A 10 -14.00 27.77 -12.26
CA SER A 10 -14.61 26.97 -11.18
C SER A 10 -13.70 26.82 -9.96
N ILE A 11 -12.38 26.84 -10.18
CA ILE A 11 -11.35 26.83 -9.14
C ILE A 11 -11.39 28.09 -8.28
N ALA A 12 -11.48 29.28 -8.90
CA ALA A 12 -11.55 30.56 -8.21
C ALA A 12 -12.86 30.72 -7.42
N GLU A 13 -13.98 30.25 -7.99
CA GLU A 13 -15.26 30.23 -7.27
C GLU A 13 -15.23 29.31 -6.05
N MET A 14 -14.71 28.09 -6.21
CA MET A 14 -14.59 27.11 -5.12
C MET A 14 -13.71 27.66 -3.99
N ASP A 15 -12.58 28.27 -4.33
CA ASP A 15 -11.68 28.88 -3.35
C ASP A 15 -12.35 30.05 -2.60
N ARG A 16 -13.06 30.93 -3.31
CA ARG A 16 -13.82 32.04 -2.69
C ARG A 16 -14.87 31.53 -1.71
N LEU A 17 -15.63 30.51 -2.09
CA LEU A 17 -16.69 29.93 -1.25
C LEU A 17 -16.11 29.18 -0.04
N CYS A 18 -15.04 28.42 -0.23
CA CYS A 18 -14.38 27.70 0.85
C CYS A 18 -13.75 28.67 1.86
N LYS A 19 -13.05 29.71 1.40
CA LYS A 19 -12.51 30.77 2.27
C LYS A 19 -13.60 31.49 3.06
N TYR A 20 -14.75 31.75 2.45
CA TYR A 20 -15.89 32.33 3.14
C TYR A 20 -16.38 31.43 4.30
N ILE A 21 -16.49 30.12 4.07
CA ILE A 21 -16.90 29.15 5.10
C ILE A 21 -15.84 29.06 6.21
N TYR A 22 -14.54 29.10 5.87
CA TYR A 22 -13.47 29.04 6.87
C TYR A 22 -13.49 30.21 7.84
N VAL A 23 -13.85 31.41 7.36
CA VAL A 23 -13.86 32.64 8.17
C VAL A 23 -15.18 32.81 8.93
N ARG A 24 -16.32 32.48 8.31
CA ARG A 24 -17.64 32.84 8.84
C ARG A 24 -18.37 31.73 9.59
N ASP A 25 -17.94 30.47 9.45
CA ASP A 25 -18.65 29.35 10.06
C ASP A 25 -17.98 28.89 11.37
N ASN A 26 -18.78 28.83 12.43
CA ASN A 26 -18.39 28.27 13.73
C ASN A 26 -18.67 26.76 13.82
N THR A 27 -19.35 26.18 12.84
CA THR A 27 -19.73 24.76 12.82
C THR A 27 -18.61 23.90 12.23
N ASP A 28 -18.00 23.07 13.07
CA ASP A 28 -16.86 22.23 12.68
C ASP A 28 -17.18 21.24 11.53
N ARG A 29 -18.41 20.72 11.50
CA ARG A 29 -18.88 19.78 10.47
C ARG A 29 -18.89 20.39 9.05
N LEU A 30 -19.40 21.60 8.91
CA LEU A 30 -19.52 22.27 7.61
C LEU A 30 -18.13 22.69 7.10
N ARG A 31 -17.29 23.20 8.01
CA ARG A 31 -15.89 23.51 7.73
C ARG A 31 -15.14 22.27 7.22
N THR A 32 -15.24 21.15 7.93
CA THR A 32 -14.59 19.88 7.53
C THR A 32 -15.04 19.41 6.14
N ARG A 33 -16.35 19.45 5.87
CA ARG A 33 -16.88 19.07 4.54
C ARG A 33 -16.43 20.03 3.44
N ALA A 34 -16.39 21.33 3.71
CA ALA A 34 -15.89 22.32 2.76
C ALA A 34 -14.41 22.09 2.43
N VAL A 35 -13.57 21.81 3.44
CA VAL A 35 -12.16 21.43 3.21
C VAL A 35 -12.04 20.19 2.33
N LEU A 36 -12.81 19.12 2.62
CA LEU A 36 -12.76 17.90 1.82
C LEU A 36 -13.20 18.13 0.36
N CYS A 37 -14.28 18.87 0.14
CA CYS A 37 -14.71 19.24 -1.20
C CYS A 37 -13.69 20.10 -1.94
N HIS A 38 -13.03 21.03 -1.23
CA HIS A 38 -11.97 21.87 -1.80
C HIS A 38 -10.79 21.00 -2.27
N ILE A 39 -10.29 20.11 -1.42
CA ILE A 39 -9.20 19.19 -1.74
C ILE A 39 -9.59 18.27 -2.90
N TYR A 40 -10.82 17.75 -2.91
CA TYR A 40 -11.32 16.91 -4.00
C TYR A 40 -11.28 17.64 -5.35
N HIS A 41 -11.76 18.89 -5.37
CA HIS A 41 -11.77 19.72 -6.57
C HIS A 41 -10.35 20.04 -7.06
N MET A 42 -9.44 20.44 -6.16
CA MET A 42 -8.04 20.69 -6.51
C MET A 42 -7.34 19.43 -7.04
N SER A 43 -7.63 18.28 -6.44
CA SER A 43 -7.12 16.98 -6.88
C SER A 43 -7.70 16.52 -8.22
N LEU A 44 -8.84 17.06 -8.65
CA LEU A 44 -9.40 16.81 -9.97
C LEU A 44 -8.70 17.62 -11.07
N HIS A 45 -8.29 18.86 -10.74
CA HIS A 45 -7.62 19.80 -11.66
C HIS A 45 -6.09 19.71 -11.65
N ASP A 46 -5.52 18.58 -11.20
CA ASP A 46 -4.06 18.37 -11.18
C ASP A 46 -3.26 19.40 -10.37
N LYS A 47 -3.84 19.95 -9.30
CA LYS A 47 -3.11 20.79 -8.35
C LYS A 47 -2.66 19.98 -7.13
N TRP A 48 -1.66 19.12 -7.32
CA TRP A 48 -1.23 18.18 -6.27
C TRP A 48 -0.66 18.87 -5.02
N TYR A 49 0.24 19.84 -5.19
CA TYR A 49 0.91 20.49 -4.06
C TYR A 49 -0.07 21.24 -3.15
N GLU A 50 -0.96 22.04 -3.73
CA GLU A 50 -2.00 22.78 -2.99
C GLU A 50 -2.95 21.81 -2.24
N ALA A 51 -3.39 20.74 -2.90
CA ALA A 51 -4.28 19.74 -2.30
C ALA A 51 -3.60 18.97 -1.15
N ARG A 52 -2.33 18.61 -1.30
CA ARG A 52 -1.53 17.94 -0.26
C ARG A 52 -1.35 18.83 0.95
N ASP A 53 -0.98 20.08 0.73
CA ASP A 53 -0.69 21.01 1.81
C ASP A 53 -1.99 21.31 2.60
N LEU A 54 -3.13 21.48 1.93
CA LEU A 54 -4.43 21.60 2.60
C LEU A 54 -4.84 20.36 3.39
N MET A 55 -4.59 19.15 2.87
CA MET A 55 -4.87 17.90 3.60
C MET A 55 -4.03 17.80 4.88
N LEU A 56 -2.74 18.17 4.80
CA LEU A 56 -1.83 18.16 5.94
C LEU A 56 -2.20 19.23 6.98
N MET A 57 -2.53 20.45 6.54
CA MET A 57 -2.94 21.55 7.44
C MET A 57 -4.23 21.25 8.21
N ALA A 58 -5.15 20.49 7.62
CA ALA A 58 -6.44 20.22 8.22
C ALA A 58 -6.40 19.14 9.32
N HIS A 59 -5.31 18.37 9.43
CA HIS A 59 -5.12 17.29 10.42
C HIS A 59 -6.32 16.32 10.54
N LEU A 60 -7.02 16.09 9.42
CA LEU A 60 -8.27 15.31 9.41
C LEU A 60 -8.06 13.82 9.68
N GLN A 61 -6.83 13.32 9.57
CA GLN A 61 -6.49 11.91 9.80
C GLN A 61 -6.84 11.44 11.22
N GLU A 62 -6.71 12.31 12.22
CA GLU A 62 -6.97 11.97 13.63
C GLU A 62 -8.45 12.15 14.02
N THR A 63 -9.12 13.13 13.41
CA THR A 63 -10.49 13.53 13.79
C THR A 63 -11.59 12.79 13.01
N ILE A 64 -11.27 12.23 11.84
CA ILE A 64 -12.27 11.66 10.92
C ILE A 64 -13.00 10.43 11.50
N HIS A 65 -12.35 9.64 12.36
CA HIS A 65 -12.95 8.46 12.96
C HIS A 65 -14.16 8.77 13.86
N HIS A 66 -14.19 9.97 14.45
CA HIS A 66 -15.28 10.45 15.30
C HIS A 66 -16.37 11.20 14.51
N SER A 67 -16.14 11.46 13.22
CA SER A 67 -17.07 12.18 12.35
C SER A 67 -18.22 11.29 11.88
N ASP A 68 -19.29 11.91 11.37
CA ASP A 68 -20.44 11.21 10.81
C ASP A 68 -20.07 10.39 9.56
N LEU A 69 -20.73 9.24 9.37
CA LEU A 69 -20.46 8.30 8.28
C LEU A 69 -20.42 8.95 6.88
N PRO A 70 -21.33 9.87 6.50
CA PRO A 70 -21.25 10.55 5.21
C PRO A 70 -19.98 11.40 5.03
N THR A 71 -19.47 12.01 6.10
CA THR A 71 -18.22 12.76 6.08
C THR A 71 -17.02 11.83 5.96
N GLN A 72 -17.07 10.65 6.61
CA GLN A 72 -16.05 9.60 6.43
C GLN A 72 -16.01 9.08 4.98
N ILE A 73 -17.17 8.87 4.35
CA ILE A 73 -17.26 8.48 2.93
C ILE A 73 -16.65 9.58 2.04
N LEU A 74 -16.95 10.85 2.30
CA LEU A 74 -16.37 11.98 1.58
C LEU A 74 -14.84 12.04 1.75
N TYR A 75 -14.34 11.79 2.96
CA TYR A 75 -12.91 11.71 3.24
C TYR A 75 -12.23 10.59 2.47
N ASN A 76 -12.79 9.37 2.50
CA ASN A 76 -12.24 8.23 1.75
C ASN A 76 -12.17 8.52 0.24
N ARG A 77 -13.22 9.14 -0.31
CA ARG A 77 -13.27 9.55 -1.72
C ARG A 77 -12.24 10.63 -2.05
N THR A 78 -12.06 11.60 -1.17
CA THR A 78 -11.04 12.65 -1.29
C THR A 78 -9.64 12.07 -1.23
N MET A 79 -9.40 11.10 -0.34
CA MET A 79 -8.13 10.40 -0.25
C MET A 79 -7.79 9.60 -1.51
N VAL A 80 -8.77 8.87 -2.06
CA VAL A 80 -8.61 8.20 -3.36
C VAL A 80 -8.25 9.21 -4.45
N GLN A 81 -8.98 10.32 -4.53
CA GLN A 81 -8.73 11.32 -5.57
C GLN A 81 -7.36 11.99 -5.42
N LEU A 82 -6.92 12.25 -4.19
CA LEU A 82 -5.59 12.76 -3.89
C LEU A 82 -4.50 11.75 -4.30
N GLY A 83 -4.70 10.45 -4.01
CA GLY A 83 -3.81 9.38 -4.46
C GLY A 83 -3.72 9.30 -6.00
N LEU A 84 -4.85 9.39 -6.69
CA LEU A 84 -4.89 9.46 -8.16
C LEU A 84 -4.17 10.71 -8.69
N CYS A 85 -4.33 11.86 -8.04
CA CYS A 85 -3.62 13.10 -8.39
C CYS A 85 -2.10 12.95 -8.22
N ALA A 86 -1.66 12.35 -7.10
CA ALA A 86 -0.25 12.05 -6.84
C ALA A 86 0.34 11.12 -7.92
N PHE A 87 -0.43 10.13 -8.36
CA PHE A 87 -0.03 9.23 -9.43
C PHE A 87 0.15 9.98 -10.75
N ARG A 88 -0.77 10.87 -11.14
CA ARG A 88 -0.64 11.66 -12.39
C ARG A 88 0.58 12.58 -12.41
N HIS A 89 1.02 13.06 -11.24
CA HIS A 89 2.24 13.85 -11.09
C HIS A 89 3.53 13.01 -11.08
N GLY A 90 3.43 11.68 -11.05
CA GLY A 90 4.58 10.78 -10.98
C GLY A 90 5.12 10.56 -9.56
N ASN A 91 4.41 11.00 -8.52
CA ASN A 91 4.74 10.76 -7.12
C ASN A 91 4.18 9.40 -6.67
N ILE A 92 4.83 8.33 -7.13
CA ILE A 92 4.35 6.96 -6.97
C ILE A 92 4.31 6.52 -5.50
N LYS A 93 5.28 6.95 -4.68
CA LYS A 93 5.36 6.61 -3.25
C LYS A 93 4.17 7.20 -2.47
N ASP A 94 3.88 8.48 -2.69
CA ASP A 94 2.78 9.17 -2.02
C ASP A 94 1.42 8.63 -2.47
N SER A 95 1.28 8.34 -3.77
CA SER A 95 0.12 7.63 -4.32
C SER A 95 -0.10 6.28 -3.63
N HIS A 96 0.95 5.46 -3.52
CA HIS A 96 0.84 4.15 -2.87
C HIS A 96 0.39 4.29 -1.40
N ASN A 97 1.01 5.21 -0.65
CA ASN A 97 0.68 5.44 0.76
C ASN A 97 -0.77 5.89 0.96
N ALA A 98 -1.28 6.80 0.13
CA ALA A 98 -2.66 7.28 0.21
C ALA A 98 -3.69 6.17 -0.10
N LEU A 99 -3.35 5.26 -1.02
CA LEU A 99 -4.25 4.19 -1.47
C LEU A 99 -4.15 2.89 -0.65
N LEU A 100 -3.09 2.75 0.16
CA LEU A 100 -2.78 1.53 0.90
C LEU A 100 -3.91 1.12 1.84
N ASP A 101 -4.42 2.04 2.65
CA ASP A 101 -5.43 1.75 3.67
C ASP A 101 -6.78 1.35 3.06
N ILE A 102 -7.13 1.96 1.91
CA ILE A 102 -8.42 1.75 1.24
C ILE A 102 -8.42 0.40 0.51
N GLN A 103 -7.32 0.07 -0.17
CA GLN A 103 -7.25 -1.14 -0.99
C GLN A 103 -6.86 -2.39 -0.19
N SER A 104 -6.02 -2.25 0.85
CA SER A 104 -5.59 -3.38 1.68
C SER A 104 -6.73 -4.03 2.48
N GLY A 105 -7.76 -3.24 2.84
CA GLY A 105 -8.91 -3.72 3.61
C GLY A 105 -9.89 -4.59 2.84
N GLY A 106 -9.76 -4.75 1.53
CA GLY A 106 -10.67 -5.57 0.69
C GLY A 106 -12.13 -5.10 0.65
N ARG A 107 -12.43 -3.94 1.24
CA ARG A 107 -13.76 -3.33 1.38
C ARG A 107 -13.87 -1.98 0.66
N ALA A 108 -13.01 -1.72 -0.33
CA ALA A 108 -12.94 -0.44 -1.04
C ALA A 108 -14.29 0.04 -1.61
N LYS A 109 -15.11 -0.88 -2.15
CA LYS A 109 -16.44 -0.55 -2.69
C LYS A 109 -17.41 -0.03 -1.62
N GLU A 110 -17.32 -0.56 -0.40
CA GLU A 110 -18.15 -0.16 0.74
C GLU A 110 -17.67 1.16 1.32
N LEU A 111 -16.36 1.30 1.50
CA LEU A 111 -15.73 2.52 2.04
C LEU A 111 -15.97 3.75 1.14
N LEU A 112 -16.17 3.54 -0.15
CA LEU A 112 -16.48 4.58 -1.13
C LEU A 112 -18.00 4.72 -1.41
N ALA A 113 -18.84 3.96 -0.71
CA ALA A 113 -20.30 3.94 -0.86
C ALA A 113 -20.79 3.67 -2.30
N GLN A 114 -20.06 2.85 -3.07
CA GLN A 114 -20.40 2.47 -4.46
C GLN A 114 -21.11 1.12 -4.54
N GLY A 115 -21.48 0.55 -3.40
CA GLY A 115 -22.23 -0.69 -3.31
C GLY A 115 -21.79 -1.56 -2.14
N LEU A 116 -22.44 -2.70 -2.03
CA LEU A 116 -22.21 -3.69 -0.99
C LEU A 116 -21.35 -4.82 -1.57
N LEU A 117 -20.37 -5.31 -0.81
CA LEU A 117 -19.79 -6.63 -1.08
C LEU A 117 -20.55 -7.66 -0.24
N PRO A 118 -20.97 -8.79 -0.82
CA PRO A 118 -21.50 -9.88 -0.02
C PRO A 118 -20.38 -10.42 0.89
N GLN A 119 -20.49 -10.18 2.20
CA GLN A 119 -19.60 -10.77 3.18
C GLN A 119 -20.01 -12.23 3.41
N ARG A 120 -19.22 -13.17 2.87
CA ARG A 120 -19.48 -14.62 2.99
C ARG A 120 -19.54 -15.16 4.43
N GLN A 121 -19.03 -14.42 5.42
CA GLN A 121 -18.92 -14.88 6.81
C GLN A 121 -19.82 -14.13 7.80
N HIS A 122 -20.49 -13.04 7.38
CA HIS A 122 -21.40 -12.30 8.25
C HIS A 122 -22.60 -11.87 7.42
N GLU A 123 -23.71 -12.59 7.56
CA GLU A 123 -24.99 -12.17 7.01
C GLU A 123 -25.39 -10.87 7.69
N ARG A 124 -25.45 -9.78 6.92
CA ARG A 124 -25.89 -8.48 7.43
C ARG A 124 -27.38 -8.54 7.73
N THR A 125 -27.80 -7.82 8.77
CA THR A 125 -29.22 -7.62 9.02
C THR A 125 -29.83 -6.81 7.87
N THR A 126 -31.03 -7.20 7.44
CA THR A 126 -31.76 -6.58 6.31
C THR A 126 -31.99 -5.07 6.50
N GLU A 127 -32.08 -4.59 7.75
CA GLU A 127 -32.18 -3.17 8.08
C GLU A 127 -30.88 -2.40 7.84
N GLN A 128 -29.73 -3.00 8.18
CA GLN A 128 -28.42 -2.38 7.93
C GLN A 128 -28.14 -2.24 6.43
N GLU A 129 -28.48 -3.26 5.64
CA GLU A 129 -28.34 -3.21 4.18
C GLU A 129 -29.25 -2.14 3.55
N LYS A 130 -30.48 -1.97 4.05
CA LYS A 130 -31.41 -0.94 3.56
C LYS A 130 -30.86 0.47 3.83
N GLN A 131 -30.30 0.70 5.02
CA GLN A 131 -29.67 1.97 5.36
C GLN A 131 -28.38 2.22 4.56
N GLU A 132 -27.57 1.18 4.29
CA GLU A 132 -26.37 1.31 3.45
C GLU A 132 -26.73 1.59 1.98
N LYS A 133 -27.79 0.96 1.44
CA LYS A 133 -28.33 1.28 0.11
C LYS A 133 -28.81 2.73 0.02
N GLN A 134 -29.46 3.26 1.05
CA GLN A 134 -29.89 4.66 1.08
C GLN A 134 -28.72 5.66 1.09
N ARG A 135 -27.55 5.26 1.57
CA ARG A 135 -26.33 6.08 1.62
C ARG A 135 -25.47 5.99 0.35
N GLN A 136 -25.88 5.20 -0.63
CA GLN A 136 -25.11 5.04 -1.87
C GLN A 136 -25.14 6.34 -2.67
N ILE A 137 -23.98 6.68 -3.20
CA ILE A 137 -23.83 7.81 -4.10
C ILE A 137 -24.36 7.46 -5.50
N PRO A 138 -24.86 8.44 -6.26
CA PRO A 138 -25.25 8.25 -7.65
C PRO A 138 -24.09 7.78 -8.53
N PHE A 139 -24.42 7.05 -9.60
CA PHE A 139 -23.43 6.44 -10.51
C PHE A 139 -22.45 7.44 -11.14
N HIS A 140 -22.90 8.64 -11.47
CA HIS A 140 -22.03 9.69 -12.06
C HIS A 140 -20.96 10.21 -11.08
N GLN A 141 -21.08 9.92 -9.78
CA GLN A 141 -20.06 10.23 -8.78
C GLN A 141 -19.16 9.02 -8.49
N HIS A 142 -19.37 7.86 -9.12
CA HIS A 142 -18.55 6.68 -8.86
C HIS A 142 -17.14 6.88 -9.44
N ILE A 143 -16.15 6.47 -8.65
CA ILE A 143 -14.76 6.36 -9.08
C ILE A 143 -14.55 4.90 -9.47
N ASN A 144 -14.06 4.63 -10.69
CA ASN A 144 -13.87 3.25 -11.14
C ASN A 144 -12.90 2.49 -10.20
N LEU A 145 -13.41 1.42 -9.60
CA LEU A 145 -12.67 0.57 -8.66
C LEU A 145 -11.56 -0.23 -9.34
N GLU A 146 -11.75 -0.63 -10.60
CA GLU A 146 -10.70 -1.32 -11.36
C GLU A 146 -9.53 -0.37 -11.63
N MET A 147 -9.83 0.88 -12.01
CA MET A 147 -8.80 1.91 -12.19
C MET A 147 -8.02 2.16 -10.90
N LEU A 148 -8.74 2.31 -9.77
CA LEU A 148 -8.14 2.46 -8.44
C LEU A 148 -7.20 1.29 -8.11
N GLU A 149 -7.68 0.06 -8.29
CA GLU A 149 -6.88 -1.13 -8.05
C GLU A 149 -5.64 -1.17 -8.96
N CYS A 150 -5.76 -0.73 -10.22
CA CYS A 150 -4.64 -0.70 -11.16
C CYS A 150 -3.56 0.24 -10.71
N VAL A 151 -3.94 1.46 -10.35
CA VAL A 151 -3.01 2.49 -9.88
C VAL A 151 -2.30 2.00 -8.62
N TYR A 152 -3.04 1.37 -7.69
CA TYR A 152 -2.45 0.80 -6.49
C TYR A 152 -1.42 -0.29 -6.81
N LEU A 153 -1.78 -1.27 -7.66
CA LEU A 153 -0.90 -2.39 -7.99
C LEU A 153 0.31 -1.96 -8.82
N VAL A 154 0.15 -1.04 -9.76
CA VAL A 154 1.27 -0.47 -10.53
C VAL A 154 2.21 0.33 -9.62
N SER A 155 1.65 1.11 -8.68
CA SER A 155 2.47 1.84 -7.70
C SER A 155 3.22 0.88 -6.77
N ALA A 156 2.56 -0.18 -6.31
CA ALA A 156 3.20 -1.24 -5.52
C ALA A 156 4.30 -1.94 -6.32
N MET A 157 4.05 -2.27 -7.58
CA MET A 157 5.01 -2.91 -8.48
C MET A 157 6.31 -2.09 -8.61
N LEU A 158 6.18 -0.79 -8.89
CA LEU A 158 7.33 0.11 -9.08
C LEU A 158 8.17 0.32 -7.81
N ILE A 159 7.58 0.15 -6.62
CA ILE A 159 8.28 0.32 -5.34
C ILE A 159 8.86 -1.03 -4.86
N GLU A 160 8.06 -2.09 -4.91
CA GLU A 160 8.39 -3.37 -4.29
C GLU A 160 9.42 -4.15 -5.13
N ILE A 161 9.36 -4.12 -6.47
CA ILE A 161 10.28 -4.94 -7.29
C ILE A 161 11.74 -4.50 -7.14
N PRO A 162 12.09 -3.22 -7.27
CA PRO A 162 13.47 -2.79 -7.04
C PRO A 162 13.91 -3.07 -5.59
N TYR A 163 13.02 -2.90 -4.62
CA TYR A 163 13.30 -3.20 -3.21
C TYR A 163 13.58 -4.70 -2.98
N MET A 164 12.76 -5.57 -3.58
CA MET A 164 12.93 -7.03 -3.51
C MET A 164 14.20 -7.50 -4.21
N ALA A 165 14.57 -6.87 -5.33
CA ALA A 165 15.80 -7.19 -6.06
C ALA A 165 17.04 -6.78 -5.25
N ALA A 166 17.05 -5.59 -4.65
CA ALA A 166 18.17 -5.12 -3.83
C ALA A 166 18.37 -5.97 -2.56
N HIS A 167 17.29 -6.42 -1.93
CA HIS A 167 17.31 -7.16 -0.66
C HIS A 167 17.03 -8.65 -0.84
N GLU A 168 17.35 -9.24 -1.99
CA GLU A 168 17.08 -10.66 -2.25
C GLU A 168 17.72 -11.58 -1.19
N PHE A 169 18.93 -11.21 -0.75
CA PHE A 169 19.75 -11.94 0.22
C PHE A 169 19.60 -11.47 1.68
N ASP A 170 18.76 -10.48 1.97
CA ASP A 170 18.53 -10.03 3.35
C ASP A 170 17.47 -10.91 4.04
N ALA A 171 17.73 -11.31 5.29
CA ALA A 171 16.78 -12.03 6.14
C ALA A 171 15.59 -11.14 6.56
N ARG A 172 15.79 -9.82 6.68
CA ARG A 172 14.76 -8.87 7.14
C ARG A 172 13.97 -8.31 5.97
N ARG A 173 13.25 -9.19 5.26
CA ARG A 173 12.32 -8.79 4.19
C ARG A 173 11.14 -7.98 4.77
N ARG A 174 11.28 -6.66 4.79
CA ARG A 174 10.17 -5.75 5.10
C ARG A 174 9.25 -5.67 3.89
N MET A 175 8.13 -6.39 3.95
CA MET A 175 7.09 -6.34 2.90
C MET A 175 6.41 -4.96 2.95
N ILE A 176 6.42 -4.23 1.83
CA ILE A 176 5.81 -2.90 1.75
C ILE A 176 4.29 -3.08 1.53
N SER A 177 3.90 -3.89 0.55
CA SER A 177 2.50 -4.26 0.30
C SER A 177 2.23 -5.75 0.49
N LYS A 178 1.45 -6.09 1.52
CA LYS A 178 0.95 -7.46 1.74
C LYS A 178 0.02 -7.94 0.63
N SER A 179 -0.83 -7.05 0.11
CA SER A 179 -1.83 -7.38 -0.90
C SER A 179 -1.18 -7.76 -2.24
N PHE A 180 -0.22 -6.95 -2.69
CA PHE A 180 0.56 -7.23 -3.90
C PHE A 180 1.36 -8.53 -3.77
N HIS A 181 2.03 -8.75 -2.63
CA HIS A 181 2.80 -9.98 -2.42
C HIS A 181 1.91 -11.24 -2.42
N HIS A 182 0.73 -11.17 -1.80
CA HIS A 182 -0.24 -12.26 -1.84
C HIS A 182 -0.66 -12.58 -3.28
N GLN A 183 -0.89 -11.55 -4.09
CA GLN A 183 -1.25 -11.69 -5.49
C GLN A 183 -0.12 -12.31 -6.35
N LEU A 184 1.12 -11.87 -6.14
CA LEU A 184 2.29 -12.45 -6.79
C LEU A 184 2.44 -13.93 -6.44
N LYS A 185 2.37 -14.28 -5.15
CA LYS A 185 2.47 -15.65 -4.65
C LYS A 185 1.35 -16.56 -5.18
N ASN A 186 0.11 -16.04 -5.29
CA ASN A 186 -0.99 -16.80 -5.86
C ASN A 186 -0.76 -17.10 -7.35
N SER A 187 -0.17 -16.16 -8.10
CA SER A 187 0.18 -16.39 -9.50
C SER A 187 1.33 -17.39 -9.68
N GLU A 188 2.27 -17.47 -8.74
CA GLU A 188 3.38 -18.44 -8.79
C GLU A 188 2.91 -19.86 -8.43
N ARG A 189 1.84 -19.97 -7.65
CA ARG A 189 1.21 -21.26 -7.33
C ARG A 189 0.40 -21.84 -8.49
N GLN A 190 -0.01 -21.02 -9.45
CA GLN A 190 -0.70 -21.50 -10.64
C GLN A 190 0.28 -22.23 -11.54
N SER A 191 0.04 -23.53 -11.76
CA SER A 191 0.91 -24.39 -12.59
C SER A 191 0.83 -24.06 -14.07
N LEU A 192 -0.31 -23.55 -14.54
CA LEU A 192 -0.52 -23.10 -15.92
C LEU A 192 -0.82 -21.61 -15.92
N VAL A 193 0.14 -20.82 -16.41
CA VAL A 193 -0.03 -19.38 -16.61
C VAL A 193 -0.30 -19.15 -18.09
N GLY A 194 -1.56 -18.82 -18.41
CA GLY A 194 -1.95 -18.40 -19.76
C GLY A 194 -1.58 -16.94 -20.04
N PRO A 195 -1.85 -16.44 -21.27
CA PRO A 195 -1.76 -15.02 -21.57
C PRO A 195 -2.67 -14.22 -20.62
N PRO A 196 -2.23 -13.04 -20.14
CA PRO A 196 -3.00 -12.28 -19.17
C PRO A 196 -4.28 -11.74 -19.81
N GLU A 197 -5.42 -11.92 -19.12
CA GLU A 197 -6.72 -11.38 -19.55
C GLU A 197 -7.26 -10.38 -18.54
N SER A 198 -7.04 -10.66 -17.26
CA SER A 198 -7.41 -9.77 -16.17
C SER A 198 -6.38 -8.65 -15.99
N MET A 199 -6.83 -7.48 -15.56
CA MET A 199 -5.96 -6.35 -15.22
C MET A 199 -4.91 -6.74 -14.17
N ARG A 200 -5.34 -7.54 -13.18
CA ARG A 200 -4.49 -8.13 -12.15
C ARG A 200 -3.36 -8.98 -12.72
N GLU A 201 -3.68 -9.83 -13.69
CA GLU A 201 -2.72 -10.72 -14.34
C GLU A 201 -1.73 -9.93 -15.21
N HIS A 202 -2.20 -8.87 -15.89
CA HIS A 202 -1.32 -7.98 -16.65
C HIS A 202 -0.25 -7.34 -15.76
N VAL A 203 -0.64 -6.82 -14.59
CA VAL A 203 0.32 -6.21 -13.65
C VAL A 203 1.29 -7.26 -13.09
N VAL A 204 0.82 -8.47 -12.77
CA VAL A 204 1.69 -9.55 -12.27
C VAL A 204 2.65 -10.05 -13.36
N ALA A 205 2.19 -10.20 -14.60
CA ALA A 205 3.05 -10.56 -15.72
C ALA A 205 4.10 -9.47 -15.99
N ALA A 206 3.69 -8.20 -15.95
CA ALA A 206 4.60 -7.06 -16.04
C ALA A 206 5.63 -7.06 -14.91
N SER A 207 5.22 -7.41 -13.69
CA SER A 207 6.10 -7.54 -12.53
C SER A 207 7.21 -8.59 -12.76
N LYS A 208 6.87 -9.74 -13.34
CA LYS A 208 7.84 -10.79 -13.68
C LYS A 208 8.81 -10.32 -14.76
N ALA A 209 8.33 -9.62 -15.79
CA ALA A 209 9.18 -9.06 -16.84
C ALA A 209 10.13 -7.97 -16.31
N MET A 210 9.64 -7.12 -15.41
CA MET A 210 10.40 -6.07 -14.76
C MET A 210 11.50 -6.62 -13.83
N ARG A 211 11.22 -7.72 -13.12
CA ARG A 211 12.23 -8.42 -12.30
C ARG A 211 13.43 -8.90 -13.14
N ASN A 212 13.19 -9.26 -14.40
CA ASN A 212 14.27 -9.64 -15.33
C ASN A 212 14.93 -8.44 -16.01
N GLY A 213 14.52 -7.20 -15.71
CA GLY A 213 15.01 -5.98 -16.34
C GLY A 213 14.47 -5.71 -17.76
N ASN A 214 13.47 -6.45 -18.24
CA ASN A 214 12.91 -6.26 -19.58
C ASN A 214 11.78 -5.21 -19.58
N TRP A 215 12.17 -3.94 -19.76
CA TRP A 215 11.24 -2.82 -19.74
C TRP A 215 10.26 -2.83 -20.93
N LYS A 216 10.67 -3.31 -22.11
CA LYS A 216 9.82 -3.34 -23.32
C LYS A 216 8.63 -4.28 -23.15
N GLN A 217 8.88 -5.48 -22.62
CA GLN A 217 7.81 -6.42 -22.30
C GLN A 217 6.90 -5.88 -21.19
N CYS A 218 7.47 -5.29 -20.13
CA CYS A 218 6.70 -4.66 -19.06
C CYS A 218 5.79 -3.54 -19.59
N ARG A 219 6.33 -2.66 -20.43
CA ARG A 219 5.58 -1.56 -21.07
C ARG A 219 4.46 -2.06 -21.96
N ASN A 220 4.71 -3.08 -22.78
CA ASN A 220 3.68 -3.65 -23.65
C ASN A 220 2.55 -4.25 -22.81
N LEU A 221 2.87 -5.08 -21.81
CA LEU A 221 1.88 -5.66 -20.90
C LEU A 221 1.07 -4.59 -20.16
N LEU A 222 1.67 -3.45 -19.83
CA LEU A 222 1.00 -2.35 -19.14
C LEU A 222 0.19 -1.40 -20.05
N LEU A 223 0.62 -1.22 -21.30
CA LEU A 223 0.03 -0.30 -22.28
C LEU A 223 -0.69 -1.03 -23.43
N ASN A 224 -1.19 -2.24 -23.17
CA ASN A 224 -2.03 -2.98 -24.13
C ASN A 224 -3.37 -2.28 -24.36
N ASP A 225 -3.94 -2.41 -25.55
CA ASP A 225 -5.25 -1.83 -25.92
C ASP A 225 -6.37 -2.19 -24.94
N LYS A 226 -6.35 -3.42 -24.41
CA LYS A 226 -7.31 -3.88 -23.39
C LYS A 226 -7.21 -3.11 -22.07
N MET A 227 -6.00 -2.75 -21.65
CA MET A 227 -5.80 -2.02 -20.38
C MET A 227 -5.95 -0.51 -20.59
N ASN A 228 -5.58 -0.01 -21.77
CA ASN A 228 -5.89 1.34 -22.20
C ASN A 228 -7.38 1.63 -22.10
N ALA A 229 -8.22 0.80 -22.73
CA ALA A 229 -9.67 0.98 -22.70
C ALA A 229 -10.30 0.86 -21.29
N LYS A 230 -9.73 0.02 -20.42
CA LYS A 230 -10.28 -0.24 -19.08
C LYS A 230 -9.86 0.78 -18.01
N VAL A 231 -8.65 1.32 -18.11
CA VAL A 231 -8.02 2.09 -17.04
C VAL A 231 -7.55 3.44 -17.55
N TRP A 232 -6.71 3.44 -18.59
CA TRP A 232 -5.95 4.64 -18.96
C TRP A 232 -6.79 5.69 -19.70
N ASP A 233 -7.79 5.27 -20.50
CA ASP A 233 -8.70 6.16 -21.22
C ASP A 233 -9.71 6.88 -20.30
N LEU A 234 -9.82 6.45 -19.03
CA LEU A 234 -10.67 7.07 -18.04
C LEU A 234 -10.02 8.31 -17.39
N PHE A 235 -8.72 8.51 -17.57
CA PHE A 235 -8.02 9.68 -17.04
C PHE A 235 -8.24 10.92 -17.91
N HIS A 236 -8.27 12.07 -17.26
CA HIS A 236 -8.02 13.33 -17.94
C HIS A 236 -6.55 13.36 -18.39
N GLU A 237 -6.29 13.73 -19.64
CA GLU A 237 -4.94 13.70 -20.24
C GLU A 237 -4.25 12.32 -20.21
N ALA A 238 -4.92 11.28 -20.72
CA ALA A 238 -4.40 9.91 -20.74
C ALA A 238 -2.97 9.79 -21.30
N ASP A 239 -2.61 10.54 -22.34
CA ASP A 239 -1.30 10.48 -22.98
C ASP A 239 -0.16 10.92 -22.05
N ARG A 240 -0.41 11.92 -21.19
CA ARG A 240 0.56 12.40 -20.22
C ARG A 240 0.88 11.32 -19.20
N VAL A 241 -0.16 10.66 -18.68
CA VAL A 241 -0.02 9.55 -17.72
C VAL A 241 0.71 8.37 -18.36
N ARG A 242 0.39 8.02 -19.61
CA ARG A 242 1.07 6.94 -20.35
C ARG A 242 2.56 7.23 -20.56
N LYS A 243 2.91 8.47 -20.93
CA LYS A 243 4.31 8.88 -21.11
C LYS A 243 5.07 8.86 -19.78
N MET A 244 4.46 9.38 -18.71
CA MET A 244 5.02 9.36 -17.36
C MET A 244 5.26 7.92 -16.89
N LEU A 245 4.27 7.04 -17.03
CA LEU A 245 4.38 5.64 -16.64
C LEU A 245 5.46 4.91 -17.45
N GLY A 246 5.54 5.15 -18.75
CA GLY A 246 6.61 4.61 -19.60
C GLY A 246 8.01 5.00 -19.11
N GLY A 247 8.21 6.28 -18.80
CA GLY A 247 9.47 6.77 -18.24
C GLY A 247 9.80 6.14 -16.88
N LYS A 248 8.82 6.05 -15.97
CA LYS A 248 9.02 5.43 -14.65
C LYS A 248 9.32 3.93 -14.73
N ILE A 249 8.70 3.21 -15.65
CA ILE A 249 9.02 1.80 -15.90
C ILE A 249 10.46 1.65 -16.38
N GLN A 250 10.93 2.53 -17.28
CA GLN A 250 12.32 2.50 -17.76
C GLN A 250 13.32 2.76 -16.62
N GLU A 251 13.08 3.80 -15.81
CA GLU A 251 13.92 4.14 -14.65
C GLU A 251 14.01 2.99 -13.64
N GLU A 252 12.87 2.43 -13.24
CA GLU A 252 12.85 1.36 -12.23
C GLU A 252 13.30 0.01 -12.79
N SER A 253 13.09 -0.26 -14.08
CA SER A 253 13.64 -1.46 -14.74
C SER A 253 15.16 -1.41 -14.83
N LEU A 254 15.75 -0.22 -15.06
CA LEU A 254 17.20 -0.03 -15.00
C LEU A 254 17.73 -0.30 -13.59
N ARG A 255 17.09 0.26 -12.55
CA ARG A 255 17.47 0.01 -11.14
C ARG A 255 17.41 -1.48 -10.81
N THR A 256 16.30 -2.14 -11.18
CA THR A 256 16.11 -3.59 -10.97
C THR A 256 17.15 -4.41 -11.71
N TYR A 257 17.45 -4.07 -12.97
CA TYR A 257 18.46 -4.75 -13.77
C TYR A 257 19.85 -4.67 -13.12
N LEU A 258 20.24 -3.48 -12.64
CA LEU A 258 21.50 -3.32 -11.93
C LEU A 258 21.54 -4.14 -10.64
N PHE A 259 20.48 -4.17 -9.83
CA PHE A 259 20.44 -5.01 -8.62
C PHE A 259 20.56 -6.51 -8.92
N THR A 260 19.81 -7.00 -9.91
CA THR A 260 19.80 -8.44 -10.20
C THR A 260 21.10 -8.91 -10.84
N TYR A 261 21.72 -8.12 -11.73
CA TYR A 261 22.89 -8.54 -12.49
C TYR A 261 24.21 -7.93 -12.00
N SER A 262 24.22 -7.20 -10.88
CA SER A 262 25.42 -6.60 -10.29
C SER A 262 26.57 -7.62 -10.14
N HIS A 263 26.29 -8.81 -9.59
CA HIS A 263 27.27 -9.87 -9.38
C HIS A 263 27.96 -10.42 -10.65
N VAL A 264 27.38 -10.24 -11.84
CA VAL A 264 27.93 -10.79 -13.10
C VAL A 264 28.85 -9.79 -13.80
N TYR A 265 28.63 -8.49 -13.59
CA TYR A 265 29.33 -7.44 -14.32
C TYR A 265 30.48 -6.85 -13.49
N ASP A 266 31.67 -6.76 -14.10
CA ASP A 266 32.84 -6.11 -13.50
C ASP A 266 32.89 -4.61 -13.85
N SER A 267 32.57 -4.30 -15.10
CA SER A 267 32.44 -2.94 -15.59
C SER A 267 31.30 -2.82 -16.61
N ILE A 268 30.55 -1.72 -16.55
CA ILE A 268 29.41 -1.45 -17.42
C ILE A 268 29.54 -0.03 -17.98
N SER A 269 29.49 0.13 -19.29
CA SER A 269 29.46 1.45 -19.91
C SER A 269 28.07 2.09 -19.78
N LEU A 270 28.02 3.35 -19.35
CA LEU A 270 26.79 4.14 -19.28
C LEU A 270 26.14 4.36 -20.64
N ILE A 271 26.94 4.41 -21.72
CA ILE A 271 26.45 4.62 -23.08
C ILE A 271 25.60 3.42 -23.51
N LYS A 272 26.08 2.20 -23.26
CA LYS A 272 25.32 0.97 -23.54
C LYS A 272 24.05 0.87 -22.70
N LEU A 273 24.08 1.30 -21.44
CA LEU A 273 22.87 1.36 -20.60
C LEU A 273 21.84 2.37 -21.13
N SER A 274 22.30 3.54 -21.60
CA SER A 274 21.45 4.55 -22.22
C SER A 274 20.77 4.01 -23.49
N GLU A 275 21.50 3.28 -24.34
CA GLU A 275 20.96 2.64 -25.54
C GLU A 275 19.98 1.49 -25.20
N MET A 276 20.32 0.64 -24.23
CA MET A 276 19.47 -0.50 -23.83
C MET A 276 18.11 -0.06 -23.26
N PHE A 277 18.10 0.98 -22.43
CA PHE A 277 16.90 1.46 -21.76
C PHE A 277 16.23 2.65 -22.47
N GLU A 278 16.81 3.15 -23.56
CA GLU A 278 16.33 4.31 -24.33
C GLU A 278 16.12 5.54 -23.43
N LEU A 279 17.07 5.78 -22.51
CA LEU A 279 17.06 6.90 -21.56
C LEU A 279 18.22 7.86 -21.83
N PRO A 280 18.04 9.18 -21.58
CA PRO A 280 19.14 10.14 -21.70
C PRO A 280 20.30 9.81 -20.77
N HIS A 281 21.54 9.98 -21.24
CA HIS A 281 22.74 9.73 -20.46
C HIS A 281 22.75 10.47 -19.11
N SER A 282 22.29 11.73 -19.08
CA SER A 282 22.18 12.52 -17.84
C SER A 282 21.24 11.89 -16.80
N THR A 283 20.13 11.29 -17.25
CA THR A 283 19.17 10.63 -16.34
C THR A 283 19.75 9.33 -15.80
N VAL A 284 20.39 8.53 -16.66
CA VAL A 284 21.06 7.28 -16.25
C VAL A 284 22.17 7.57 -15.24
N HIS A 285 23.00 8.59 -15.51
CA HIS A 285 24.03 9.06 -14.59
C HIS A 285 23.42 9.48 -13.24
N ALA A 286 22.40 10.33 -13.24
CA ALA A 286 21.75 10.79 -12.01
C ALA A 286 21.15 9.65 -11.17
N ILE A 287 20.54 8.65 -11.83
CA ILE A 287 19.99 7.46 -11.14
C ILE A 287 21.11 6.65 -10.50
N ILE A 288 22.17 6.36 -11.24
CA ILE A 288 23.30 5.55 -10.74
C ILE A 288 24.05 6.29 -9.62
N SER A 289 24.33 7.58 -9.78
CA SER A 289 24.95 8.39 -8.71
C SER A 289 24.09 8.38 -7.44
N LYS A 290 22.77 8.47 -7.57
CA LYS A 290 21.86 8.37 -6.42
C LYS A 290 21.90 7.00 -5.75
N MET A 291 22.01 5.91 -6.53
CA MET A 291 22.15 4.55 -6.00
C MET A 291 23.47 4.37 -5.24
N ILE A 292 24.57 4.94 -5.74
CA ILE A 292 25.88 4.89 -5.08
C ILE A 292 25.85 5.69 -3.76
N ILE A 293 25.28 6.90 -3.77
CA ILE A 293 25.18 7.75 -2.56
C ILE A 293 24.29 7.10 -1.48
N ASN A 294 23.22 6.42 -1.90
CA ASN A 294 22.35 5.69 -0.99
C ASN A 294 22.96 4.35 -0.51
N GLU A 295 24.18 4.01 -0.93
CA GLU A 295 24.86 2.74 -0.64
C GLU A 295 24.07 1.50 -1.10
N GLU A 296 23.24 1.66 -2.13
CA GLU A 296 22.41 0.58 -2.69
C GLU A 296 23.23 -0.36 -3.60
N ILE A 297 24.31 0.16 -4.21
CA ILE A 297 25.23 -0.61 -5.06
C ILE A 297 26.67 -0.27 -4.66
N MET A 298 27.49 -1.30 -4.51
CA MET A 298 28.93 -1.17 -4.25
C MET A 298 29.68 -0.96 -5.57
N ALA A 299 29.60 0.26 -6.10
CA ALA A 299 30.23 0.62 -7.36
C ALA A 299 30.79 2.03 -7.36
N SER A 300 31.83 2.25 -8.16
CA SER A 300 32.41 3.57 -8.41
C SER A 300 32.21 3.96 -9.86
N LEU A 301 31.87 5.23 -10.09
CA LEU A 301 31.76 5.78 -11.42
C LEU A 301 33.09 6.40 -11.87
N ASP A 302 33.57 5.99 -13.04
CA ASP A 302 34.73 6.60 -13.69
C ASP A 302 34.27 7.66 -14.70
N GLU A 303 34.54 8.93 -14.40
CA GLU A 303 34.06 10.09 -15.16
C GLU A 303 34.66 10.20 -16.58
N PRO A 304 35.97 9.98 -16.81
CA PRO A 304 36.56 10.07 -18.14
C PRO A 304 36.08 8.99 -19.12
N THR A 305 35.91 7.75 -18.64
CA THR A 305 35.48 6.63 -19.51
C THR A 305 33.97 6.41 -19.48
N SER A 306 33.23 7.14 -18.64
CA SER A 306 31.79 6.95 -18.45
C SER A 306 31.41 5.50 -18.19
N CYS A 307 32.22 4.81 -17.38
CA CYS A 307 32.03 3.42 -17.01
C CYS A 307 31.74 3.29 -15.51
N LEU A 308 30.79 2.43 -15.18
CA LEU A 308 30.51 1.98 -13.83
C LEU A 308 31.42 0.77 -13.54
N VAL A 309 32.29 0.89 -12.54
CA VAL A 309 33.16 -0.20 -12.08
C VAL A 309 32.57 -0.77 -10.79
N MET A 310 32.23 -2.05 -10.81
CA MET A 310 31.66 -2.74 -9.65
C MET A 310 32.78 -3.15 -8.70
N HIS A 311 32.59 -2.95 -7.40
CA HIS A 311 33.48 -3.49 -6.38
C HIS A 311 32.95 -4.88 -6.03
N ARG A 312 33.74 -5.93 -6.26
CA ARG A 312 33.34 -7.35 -6.03
C ARG A 312 33.21 -7.71 -4.55
N THR A 313 32.55 -6.88 -3.77
CA THR A 313 32.35 -7.03 -2.33
C THR A 313 31.01 -7.70 -1.99
N GLU A 314 30.25 -8.15 -2.99
CA GLU A 314 29.00 -8.86 -2.73
C GLU A 314 29.27 -10.21 -2.06
N PRO A 315 28.60 -10.49 -0.92
CA PRO A 315 28.80 -11.73 -0.20
C PRO A 315 28.33 -12.91 -1.04
N SER A 316 29.14 -13.96 -1.09
CA SER A 316 28.73 -15.26 -1.65
C SER A 316 27.46 -15.78 -0.97
N SER A 317 26.71 -16.67 -1.65
CA SER A 317 25.49 -17.26 -1.08
C SER A 317 25.69 -17.93 0.28
N LEU A 318 26.89 -18.46 0.56
CA LEU A 318 27.20 -19.03 1.87
C LEU A 318 27.42 -17.94 2.92
N GLN A 319 28.16 -16.89 2.57
CA GLN A 319 28.39 -15.74 3.46
C GLN A 319 27.08 -15.02 3.78
N SER A 320 26.19 -14.84 2.80
CA SER A 320 24.86 -14.26 3.05
C SER A 320 24.03 -15.15 3.97
N LEU A 321 24.02 -16.47 3.77
CA LEU A 321 23.33 -17.39 4.68
C LEU A 321 23.91 -17.35 6.10
N SER A 322 25.24 -17.23 6.24
CA SER A 322 25.89 -17.06 7.55
C SER A 322 25.51 -15.74 8.23
N LEU A 323 25.42 -14.63 7.48
CA LEU A 323 24.92 -13.36 8.00
C LEU A 323 23.46 -13.48 8.47
N GLN A 324 22.60 -14.11 7.67
CA GLN A 324 21.20 -14.37 8.05
C GLN A 324 21.08 -15.24 9.31
N LEU A 325 21.96 -16.25 9.45
CA LEU A 325 21.99 -17.10 10.63
C LEU A 325 22.46 -16.31 11.85
N ALA A 326 23.48 -15.46 11.71
CA ALA A 326 23.95 -14.58 12.79
C ALA A 326 22.83 -13.67 13.30
N ASP A 327 22.06 -13.05 12.41
CA ASP A 327 20.89 -12.23 12.78
C ASP A 327 19.81 -13.04 13.50
N LYS A 328 19.53 -14.26 13.04
CA LYS A 328 18.56 -15.15 13.70
C LYS A 328 19.06 -15.60 15.07
N LEU A 329 20.35 -15.87 15.22
CA LEU A 329 20.96 -16.19 16.50
C LEU A 329 20.89 -15.00 17.45
N TYR A 330 21.15 -13.78 16.97
CA TYR A 330 20.98 -12.56 17.76
C TYR A 330 19.53 -12.41 18.25
N ASN A 331 18.55 -12.55 17.35
CA ASN A 331 17.13 -12.51 17.72
C ASN A 331 16.75 -13.64 18.70
N LEU A 332 17.37 -14.82 18.59
CA LEU A 332 17.17 -15.93 19.52
C LEU A 332 17.72 -15.60 20.90
N VAL A 333 18.91 -15.01 20.98
CA VAL A 333 19.52 -14.54 22.24
C VAL A 333 18.62 -13.50 22.90
N GLU A 334 18.17 -12.49 22.15
CA GLU A 334 17.26 -11.45 22.66
C GLU A 334 15.94 -12.06 23.19
N ASN A 335 15.37 -13.05 22.48
CA ASN A 335 14.19 -13.76 22.94
C ASN A 335 14.46 -14.60 24.19
N ASN A 336 15.63 -15.23 24.30
CA ASN A 336 16.03 -15.99 25.48
C ASN A 336 16.23 -15.08 26.70
N GLU A 337 16.84 -13.89 26.51
CA GLU A 337 16.97 -12.87 27.55
C GLU A 337 15.60 -12.38 28.02
N ARG A 338 14.68 -12.07 27.10
CA ARG A 338 13.29 -11.70 27.44
C ARG A 338 12.57 -12.77 28.26
N VAL A 339 12.72 -14.05 27.89
CA VAL A 339 12.11 -15.15 28.65
C VAL A 339 12.77 -15.29 30.03
N LEU A 340 14.08 -15.10 30.12
CA LEU A 340 14.82 -15.15 31.39
C LEU A 340 14.43 -13.99 32.32
N ASP A 341 14.26 -12.79 31.79
CA ASP A 341 13.77 -11.61 32.52
C ASP A 341 12.29 -11.74 32.93
N GLN A 342 11.51 -12.58 32.26
CA GLN A 342 10.13 -12.92 32.65
C GLN A 342 10.06 -14.04 33.71
N LYS A 343 11.12 -14.83 33.89
CA LYS A 343 11.18 -15.88 34.93
C LYS A 343 11.17 -15.42 36.40
N PRO A 344 11.50 -14.17 36.82
CA PRO A 344 11.41 -13.79 38.23
C PRO A 344 9.96 -13.80 38.77
N PHE A 345 8.94 -13.86 37.91
CA PHE A 345 7.54 -13.97 38.33
C PHE A 345 7.05 -15.40 38.55
N PHE A 346 7.63 -16.41 37.89
CA PHE A 346 7.25 -17.82 38.12
C PHE A 346 7.95 -18.43 39.34
N THR A 347 9.04 -17.85 39.82
CA THR A 347 9.74 -18.32 41.05
C THR A 347 9.29 -17.60 42.32
N ARG A 348 8.52 -16.50 42.23
CA ARG A 348 8.02 -15.78 43.43
C ARG A 348 6.73 -16.37 44.02
N GLY A 349 6.15 -17.38 43.39
CA GLY A 349 4.94 -18.08 43.86
C GLY A 349 5.20 -19.35 44.67
N MET A 350 6.46 -19.81 44.80
CA MET A 350 6.73 -21.15 45.34
C MET A 350 7.88 -21.26 46.36
N GLN A 351 8.27 -20.15 46.99
CA GLN A 351 9.17 -20.19 48.14
C GLN A 351 9.00 -18.95 49.02
N GLY A 352 8.24 -19.07 50.11
CA GLY A 352 8.08 -17.99 51.10
C GLY A 352 6.88 -18.19 52.02
N GLY A 353 6.90 -19.26 52.82
CA GLY A 353 5.94 -19.43 53.91
C GLY A 353 6.15 -18.41 55.04
N GLY A 354 5.07 -18.11 55.78
CA GLY A 354 5.17 -17.39 57.05
C GLY A 354 3.91 -16.63 57.44
N TYR A 355 3.02 -17.29 58.18
CA TYR A 355 2.18 -16.73 59.25
C TYR A 355 1.79 -15.25 59.16
N ARG A 356 0.52 -14.98 58.80
CA ARG A 356 -0.20 -13.90 59.46
C ARG A 356 -1.69 -14.21 59.56
N ASP A 357 -2.08 -14.44 60.80
CA ASP A 357 -3.45 -14.45 61.32
C ASP A 357 -4.37 -13.46 60.63
N ARG A 358 -5.52 -13.96 60.14
CA ARG A 358 -6.76 -13.20 60.16
C ARG A 358 -7.91 -14.14 60.52
N ARG A 359 -8.04 -14.36 61.84
CA ARG A 359 -9.26 -14.85 62.47
C ARG A 359 -10.42 -13.88 62.20
N GLU A 360 -11.60 -14.50 62.06
CA GLU A 360 -12.96 -13.93 62.10
C GLU A 360 -13.37 -13.06 60.89
N LYS A 361 -14.51 -13.29 60.22
CA LYS A 361 -15.79 -13.87 60.66
C LYS A 361 -16.68 -14.17 59.44
N GLY A 362 -17.45 -15.26 59.50
CA GLY A 362 -18.70 -15.50 58.74
C GLY A 362 -18.50 -15.94 57.27
N ASN A 363 -19.18 -16.91 56.70
CA ASN A 363 -20.42 -17.57 57.08
C ASN A 363 -20.47 -18.92 56.36
N TRP A 364 -20.63 -19.99 57.11
CA TRP A 364 -20.91 -21.33 56.62
C TRP A 364 -22.37 -21.39 56.16
N SER A 365 -22.60 -21.58 54.87
CA SER A 365 -23.69 -22.44 54.38
C SER A 365 -23.57 -22.55 52.85
N ASP A 366 -23.99 -23.69 52.33
CA ASP A 366 -24.43 -23.88 50.96
C ASP A 366 -23.40 -24.35 49.91
N ARG A 367 -22.85 -25.54 50.15
CA ARG A 367 -22.38 -26.45 49.09
C ARG A 367 -22.76 -27.90 49.38
N ARG A 368 -24.05 -28.20 49.25
CA ARG A 368 -24.59 -29.55 49.00
C ARG A 368 -25.89 -29.45 48.22
N ASP A 369 -25.79 -29.08 46.94
CA ASP A 369 -26.70 -29.55 45.88
C ASP A 369 -26.31 -28.93 44.54
N ARG A 370 -25.67 -29.72 43.68
CA ARG A 370 -25.57 -29.52 42.20
C ARG A 370 -24.68 -30.60 41.59
N ARG A 371 -24.96 -31.86 41.94
CA ARG A 371 -24.33 -33.03 41.31
C ARG A 371 -25.35 -34.06 40.83
N ASP A 372 -26.53 -33.58 40.40
CA ASP A 372 -27.58 -34.41 39.78
C ASP A 372 -28.43 -33.60 38.78
N ARG A 373 -27.81 -33.07 37.72
CA ARG A 373 -28.57 -32.44 36.62
C ARG A 373 -27.98 -32.56 35.22
N ASP A 374 -27.12 -33.55 34.98
CA ASP A 374 -26.52 -33.80 33.66
C ASP A 374 -26.70 -35.23 33.14
N ASN A 375 -27.71 -35.98 33.62
CA ASN A 375 -27.96 -37.35 33.14
C ASN A 375 -29.41 -37.65 32.71
N GLN A 376 -30.15 -36.66 32.20
CA GLN A 376 -31.54 -36.85 31.80
C GLN A 376 -31.92 -36.35 30.39
N ASN A 377 -30.96 -36.23 29.46
CA ASN A 377 -31.29 -35.82 28.08
C ASN A 377 -30.66 -36.66 26.94
N ILE A 378 -30.23 -37.91 27.21
CA ILE A 378 -29.67 -38.83 26.19
C ILE A 378 -30.65 -39.98 25.85
N HIS A 379 -31.97 -39.84 26.08
CA HIS A 379 -32.95 -40.91 25.75
C HIS A 379 -34.23 -40.42 25.08
N ARG A 380 -34.11 -39.52 24.09
CA ARG A 380 -35.20 -39.25 23.12
C ARG A 380 -34.64 -38.86 21.76
N ARG A 381 -34.28 -39.87 20.96
CA ARG A 381 -34.29 -39.86 19.49
C ARG A 381 -33.79 -41.23 19.03
N ASP A 382 -34.71 -42.18 19.05
CA ASP A 382 -34.69 -43.42 18.24
C ASP A 382 -36.03 -44.11 18.47
N ARG A 383 -37.02 -43.72 17.64
CA ARG A 383 -38.27 -44.41 17.30
C ARG A 383 -39.07 -43.48 16.39
N ASP A 384 -38.77 -43.55 15.10
CA ASP A 384 -39.68 -43.96 14.02
C ASP A 384 -39.02 -43.71 12.65
#